data_AF-A0A539CVL0-F1
#
_entry.id   AF-A0A539CVL0-F1
#
_cell.length_a   1.000
_cell.length_b   1.000
_cell.length_c   1.000
_cell.angle_alpha   90.00
_cell.angle_beta   90.00
_cell.angle_gamma   90.00
#
_symmetry.space_group_name_H-M   'P 1'
#
loop_
_entity.id
_entity.type
_entity.pdbx_description
1 polymer ?
#
loop_
_entity_poly.entity_id
_entity_poly.type
_entity_poly.pdbx_seq_one_letter_code
_entity_poly.pdbx_strand_id
1 'polypeptide(L)' 'MACLNEASSPDNITLWPLPPKSPELNPVENIWQFMRDKWLSNCVFKSYDDILDHLLLRLEQAH' A
#
# COMPACT_ATOMS: atom_id res chain seq x y z
N MET A 1 -23.01 3.53 9.46
CA MET A 1 -22.38 4.21 8.32
C MET A 1 -21.22 3.34 7.89
N ALA A 2 -21.47 2.31 7.07
CA ALA A 2 -21.39 2.34 5.60
C ALA A 2 -19.94 2.71 5.19
N CYS A 3 -19.09 1.82 4.67
CA CYS A 3 -19.33 0.71 3.75
C CYS A 3 -18.31 -0.41 4.00
N LEU A 4 -18.74 -1.58 4.46
CA LEU A 4 -18.03 -2.81 4.14
C LEU A 4 -18.67 -3.29 2.85
N ASN A 5 -18.11 -2.87 1.71
CA ASN A 5 -18.52 -3.37 0.41
C ASN A 5 -18.43 -4.90 0.47
N GLU A 6 -19.55 -5.58 0.25
CA GLU A 6 -19.63 -7.02 0.04
C GLU A 6 -18.93 -7.36 -1.29
N ALA A 7 -17.60 -7.31 -1.28
CA ALA A 7 -16.81 -7.95 -2.30
C ALA A 7 -16.93 -9.46 -2.05
N SER A 8 -17.66 -10.17 -2.91
CA SER A 8 -17.70 -11.62 -2.89
C SER A 8 -16.26 -12.13 -3.07
N SER A 9 -15.66 -12.63 -1.98
CA SER A 9 -14.33 -13.22 -2.05
C SER A 9 -14.39 -14.45 -2.96
N PRO A 10 -13.43 -14.65 -3.87
CA PRO A 10 -13.31 -15.89 -4.62
C PRO A 10 -13.30 -17.11 -3.68
N ASP A 11 -13.84 -18.24 -4.12
CA ASP A 11 -14.02 -19.45 -3.27
C ASP A 11 -12.71 -19.98 -2.66
N ASN A 12 -11.55 -19.58 -3.20
CA ASN A 12 -10.22 -19.96 -2.73
C ASN A 12 -9.53 -18.91 -1.83
N ILE A 13 -10.21 -17.82 -1.45
CA ILE A 13 -9.66 -16.75 -0.62
C ILE A 13 -10.49 -16.60 0.65
N THR A 14 -9.86 -16.86 1.80
CA THR A 14 -10.44 -16.57 3.10
C THR A 14 -10.03 -15.17 3.55
N LEU A 15 -11.00 -14.31 3.84
CA LEU A 15 -10.74 -13.00 4.43
C LEU A 15 -10.37 -13.15 5.91
N TRP A 16 -9.18 -12.66 6.28
CA TRP A 16 -8.74 -12.61 7.67
C TRP A 16 -8.84 -11.18 8.20
N PRO A 17 -9.77 -10.88 9.13
CA PRO A 17 -9.90 -9.54 9.66
C PRO A 17 -8.72 -9.20 10.57
N LEU A 18 -8.10 -8.04 10.33
CA LEU A 18 -7.04 -7.51 11.20
C LEU A 18 -7.64 -6.78 12.41
N PRO A 19 -7.02 -6.88 13.60
CA PRO A 19 -7.47 -6.13 14.75
C PRO A 19 -7.30 -4.61 14.51
N PRO A 20 -8.20 -3.79 15.07
CA PRO A 20 -8.15 -2.35 14.87
C PRO A 20 -6.86 -1.76 15.45
N LYS A 21 -6.27 -0.79 14.73
CA LYS A 21 -5.06 -0.05 15.14
C LYS A 21 -3.80 -0.91 15.33
N SER A 22 -3.71 -2.04 14.63
CA SER A 22 -2.51 -2.88 14.57
C SER A 22 -1.81 -2.79 13.20
N PRO A 23 -1.18 -1.64 12.86
CA PRO A 23 -0.44 -1.48 11.60
C PRO A 23 0.68 -2.53 11.43
N GLU A 24 1.28 -2.99 12.52
CA GLU A 24 2.35 -3.99 12.54
C GLU A 24 1.92 -5.37 12.01
N LEU A 25 0.62 -5.67 12.03
CA LEU A 25 0.06 -6.92 11.52
C LEU A 25 -0.33 -6.83 10.04
N ASN A 26 -0.33 -5.63 9.46
CA ASN A 26 -0.61 -5.43 8.03
C ASN A 26 0.71 -5.41 7.24
N PRO A 27 1.05 -6.46 6.47
CA PRO A 27 2.30 -6.48 5.70
C PRO A 27 2.39 -5.35 4.66
N VAL A 28 1.25 -4.82 4.20
CA VAL A 28 1.20 -3.67 3.29
C VAL A 28 1.77 -2.41 3.96
N GLU A 29 1.56 -2.24 5.27
CA GLU A 29 2.09 -1.08 5.99
C GLU A 29 3.61 -1.12 6.04
N ASN A 30 4.23 -2.30 6.15
CA ASN A 30 5.70 -2.44 6.10
C ASN A 30 6.26 -1.99 4.74
N ILE A 31 5.63 -2.40 3.64
CA ILE A 31 6.02 -1.97 2.29
C ILE A 31 5.86 -0.45 2.16
N TRP A 32 4.74 0.07 2.65
CA TRP A 32 4.45 1.50 2.58
C TRP A 32 5.41 2.36 3.41
N GLN A 33 5.78 1.92 4.61
CA GLN A 33 6.85 2.53 5.41
C GLN A 33 8.18 2.57 4.63
N PHE A 34 8.59 1.44 4.05
CA PHE A 34 9.82 1.38 3.25
C PHE A 34 9.81 2.36 2.06
N MET A 35 8.74 2.39 1.27
CA MET A 35 8.63 3.30 0.12
C MET A 35 8.69 4.77 0.56
N ARG A 36 8.03 5.14 1.66
CA ARG A 36 8.07 6.50 2.19
C ARG A 36 9.47 6.90 2.65
N ASP A 37 10.14 6.04 3.43
CA ASP A 37 11.45 6.34 3.99
C ASP A 37 12.55 6.37 2.92
N LYS A 38 12.47 5.50 1.91
CA LYS A 38 13.54 5.30 0.93
C LYS A 38 13.32 6.04 -0.38
N TRP A 39 12.09 6.10 -0.87
CA TRP A 39 11.82 6.54 -2.24
C TRP A 39 11.12 7.89 -2.30
N LEU A 40 10.27 8.20 -1.32
CA LEU A 40 9.48 9.44 -1.30
C LEU A 40 10.02 10.50 -0.33
N SER A 41 10.99 10.15 0.51
CA SER A 41 11.55 11.07 1.50
C SER A 41 12.21 12.27 0.85
N ASN A 42 11.81 13.47 1.26
CA ASN A 42 12.27 14.77 0.75
C ASN A 42 12.05 14.99 -0.77
N CYS A 43 11.11 14.28 -1.39
CA CYS A 43 10.73 14.51 -2.78
C CYS A 43 9.55 15.50 -2.90
N VAL A 44 9.61 16.38 -3.90
CA VAL A 44 8.51 17.28 -4.28
C VAL A 44 8.05 16.91 -5.69
N PHE A 45 6.77 16.59 -5.83
CA PHE A 45 6.15 16.17 -7.09
C PHE A 45 5.17 17.24 -7.56
N LYS A 46 5.03 17.42 -8.89
CA LYS A 46 4.14 18.44 -9.47
C LYS A 46 2.74 17.90 -9.68
N SER A 47 2.62 16.59 -9.90
CA SER A 47 1.37 15.90 -10.14
C SER A 47 1.29 14.57 -9.39
N TYR A 48 0.10 13.97 -9.35
CA TYR A 48 -0.08 12.61 -8.85
C TYR A 48 0.59 11.57 -9.77
N ASP A 49 0.53 11.78 -11.08
CA ASP A 49 1.14 10.90 -12.07
C ASP A 49 2.66 10.84 -11.86
N ASP A 50 3.30 11.96 -11.52
CA ASP A 50 4.73 12.01 -11.20
C ASP A 50 5.08 11.10 -10.00
N ILE A 51 4.18 10.99 -9.02
CA ILE A 51 4.37 10.10 -7.86
C ILE A 51 4.25 8.65 -8.29
N LEU A 52 3.24 8.32 -9.10
CA LEU A 52 3.03 6.97 -9.62
C LEU A 52 4.21 6.50 -10.47
N ASP A 53 4.63 7.31 -11.44
CA ASP A 53 5.76 7.00 -12.32
C ASP A 53 7.04 6.75 -11.51
N HIS A 54 7.30 7.60 -10.51
CA HIS A 54 8.46 7.44 -9.63
C HIS A 54 8.39 6.14 -8.81
N LEU A 55 7.22 5.79 -8.26
CA LEU A 55 7.05 4.55 -7.50
C LEU A 55 7.16 3.30 -8.38
N LEU A 56 6.57 3.32 -9.57
CA LEU A 56 6.64 2.20 -10.53
C LEU A 56 8.09 1.94 -10.96
N LEU A 57 8.83 3.00 -11.32
CA LEU A 57 10.25 2.89 -11.68
C LEU A 57 11.09 2.30 -10.53
N ARG A 58 10.78 2.69 -9.28
CA ARG A 58 11.52 2.20 -8.10
C ARG A 58 11.19 0.76 -7.76
N LEU A 59 9.95 0.32 -7.98
CA LEU A 59 9.55 -1.07 -7.82
C LEU A 59 10.28 -1.99 -8.80
N GLU A 60 10.47 -1.56 -10.05
CA GLU A 60 11.24 -2.34 -11.04
C GLU A 60 12.72 -2.50 -10.67
N GLN A 61 13.26 -1.60 -9.86
CA GLN A 61 14.66 -1.60 -9.41
C GLN A 61 14.85 -2.28 -8.03
N ALA A 62 13.77 -2.65 -7.36
CA ALA A 62 13.80 -3.30 -6.06
C ALA A 62 14.08 -4.80 -6.25
N HIS A 63 15.33 -5.22 -6.08
CA HIS A 63 15.76 -6.62 -6.01
C HIS A 63 15.61 -7.19 -4.60
#